data_AF-A0A6N7AM27-F1
#
_entry.id   AF-A0A6N7AM27-F1
#
_cell.length_a   1.000
_cell.length_b   1.000
_cell.length_c   1.000
_cell.angle_alpha   90.00
_cell.angle_beta   90.00
_cell.angle_gamma   90.00
#
_symmetry.space_group_name_H-M   'P 1'
#
loop_
_entity.id
_entity.type
_entity.pdbx_description
1 polymer ?
#
loop_
_entity_poly.entity_id
_entity_poly.type
_entity_poly.pdbx_seq_one_letter_code
_entity_poly.pdbx_strand_id
1 'polypeptide(L)'
;MKTILAFSIAAWSLFGMTSASFASDPENTLYLHLTSGRVVIEMRPDLAPRHVARIKELVRKGFYDKVVFHRVIAGFMAQTGDPTGTGMGGSGQNLKAEFSPPSKARHERGAVSMARAQSPNSADSQFFICFAPTSFLDGKYTIWGQVIEGMEHVDAIKKGDEHQNGTVDTPDHILSLKVAADVKEQGEK
;
A
#
# COMPACT_ATOMS: atom_id res chain seq x y z
N MET A 1 -33.79 1.90 -65.32
CA MET A 1 -33.52 2.65 -64.07
C MET A 1 -33.56 1.68 -62.90
N LYS A 2 -32.48 1.65 -62.10
CA LYS A 2 -32.35 1.18 -60.71
C LYS A 2 -32.42 -0.33 -60.43
N THR A 3 -31.25 -0.96 -60.56
CA THR A 3 -30.79 -2.14 -59.82
C THR A 3 -30.66 -1.79 -58.33
N ILE A 4 -31.21 -2.60 -57.41
CA ILE A 4 -31.04 -2.45 -55.96
C ILE A 4 -30.04 -3.52 -55.51
N LEU A 5 -28.84 -3.08 -55.09
CA LEU A 5 -27.86 -3.92 -54.39
C LEU A 5 -28.27 -4.03 -52.92
N ALA A 6 -28.43 -5.26 -52.43
CA ALA A 6 -28.56 -5.56 -51.00
C ALA A 6 -27.16 -5.69 -50.37
N PHE A 7 -26.81 -4.78 -49.47
CA PHE A 7 -25.65 -4.93 -48.58
C PHE A 7 -26.07 -5.72 -47.34
N SER A 8 -25.52 -6.93 -47.16
CA SER A 8 -25.61 -7.64 -45.88
C SER A 8 -24.47 -7.22 -44.96
N ILE A 9 -24.87 -6.78 -43.77
CA ILE A 9 -24.01 -6.28 -42.69
C ILE A 9 -23.27 -7.47 -42.08
N ALA A 10 -21.94 -7.47 -42.17
CA ALA A 10 -21.11 -8.41 -41.42
C ALA A 10 -21.14 -8.01 -39.93
N ALA A 11 -21.74 -8.85 -39.09
CA ALA A 11 -21.69 -8.72 -37.64
C ALA A 11 -20.26 -9.02 -37.17
N TRP A 12 -19.50 -7.97 -36.82
CA TRP A 12 -18.25 -8.12 -36.10
C TRP A 12 -18.56 -8.38 -34.63
N SER A 13 -18.53 -9.65 -34.24
CA SER A 13 -18.47 -10.05 -32.85
C SER A 13 -17.16 -9.51 -32.26
N LEU A 14 -17.24 -8.37 -31.58
CA LEU A 14 -16.22 -7.92 -30.65
C LEU A 14 -16.18 -8.91 -29.49
N PHE A 15 -15.36 -9.95 -29.63
CA PHE A 15 -14.88 -10.69 -28.47
C PHE A 15 -14.17 -9.68 -27.59
N GLY A 16 -14.77 -9.39 -26.43
CA GLY A 16 -14.18 -8.54 -25.41
C GLY A 16 -12.79 -9.07 -25.11
N MET A 17 -11.77 -8.24 -25.34
CA MET A 17 -10.49 -8.44 -24.70
C MET A 17 -10.74 -8.29 -23.21
N THR A 18 -10.90 -9.42 -22.51
CA THR A 18 -10.67 -9.44 -21.07
C THR A 18 -9.24 -8.97 -20.90
N SER A 19 -9.07 -7.72 -20.47
CA SER A 19 -7.79 -7.24 -19.97
C SER A 19 -7.41 -8.21 -18.86
N ALA A 20 -6.42 -9.07 -19.12
CA ALA A 20 -5.73 -9.73 -18.03
C ALA A 20 -5.19 -8.59 -17.17
N SER A 21 -5.85 -8.39 -16.02
CA SER A 21 -5.39 -7.47 -14.99
C SER A 21 -3.91 -7.72 -14.80
N PHE A 22 -3.08 -6.65 -14.73
CA PHE A 22 -1.66 -6.78 -14.44
C PHE A 22 -1.49 -7.71 -13.24
N ALA A 23 -1.12 -8.96 -13.48
CA ALA A 23 -0.94 -9.92 -12.42
C ALA A 23 0.29 -9.45 -11.66
N SER A 24 0.06 -8.71 -10.57
CA SER A 24 1.09 -8.33 -9.62
C SER A 24 1.84 -9.61 -9.24
N ASP A 25 3.16 -9.61 -9.43
CA ASP A 25 4.01 -10.72 -9.00
C ASP A 25 3.66 -11.04 -7.53
N PRO A 26 3.15 -12.25 -7.20
CA PRO A 26 2.70 -12.55 -5.85
C PRO A 26 3.80 -12.40 -4.79
N GLU A 27 5.08 -12.50 -5.16
CA GLU A 27 6.19 -12.20 -4.26
C GLU A 27 6.27 -10.71 -3.93
N ASN A 28 5.84 -9.84 -4.82
CA ASN A 28 5.79 -8.39 -4.68
C ASN A 28 4.39 -7.85 -4.35
N THR A 29 3.46 -8.71 -3.91
CA THR A 29 2.14 -8.29 -3.44
C THR A 29 1.99 -8.56 -1.96
N LEU A 30 1.41 -7.62 -1.21
CA LEU A 30 0.98 -7.81 0.18
C LEU A 30 -0.54 -7.81 0.28
N TYR A 31 -1.07 -8.73 1.07
CA TYR A 31 -2.44 -8.69 1.57
C TYR A 31 -2.45 -8.17 3.00
N LEU A 32 -2.94 -6.95 3.14
CA LEU A 32 -3.20 -6.30 4.42
C LEU A 32 -4.66 -6.54 4.79
N HIS A 33 -4.91 -7.30 5.86
CA HIS A 33 -6.25 -7.54 6.37
C HIS A 33 -6.56 -6.58 7.52
N LEU A 34 -7.67 -5.86 7.36
CA LEU A 34 -8.30 -5.01 8.36
C LEU A 34 -9.68 -5.57 8.68
N THR A 35 -10.28 -5.14 9.78
CA THR A 35 -11.67 -5.53 10.13
C THR A 35 -12.66 -5.14 9.05
N SER A 36 -12.43 -4.03 8.34
CA SER A 36 -13.28 -3.56 7.24
C SER A 36 -13.12 -4.34 5.95
N GLY A 37 -12.02 -5.08 5.77
CA GLY A 37 -11.72 -5.85 4.55
C GLY A 37 -10.24 -5.90 4.19
N ARG A 38 -9.94 -6.42 2.99
CA ARG A 38 -8.58 -6.64 2.50
C ARG A 38 -8.11 -5.49 1.61
N VAL A 39 -6.92 -4.99 1.92
CA VAL A 39 -6.17 -4.04 1.09
C VAL A 39 -5.06 -4.80 0.37
N VAL A 40 -4.91 -4.56 -0.94
CA VAL A 40 -3.83 -5.14 -1.74
C VAL A 40 -2.79 -4.06 -2.02
N ILE A 41 -1.55 -4.33 -1.62
CA ILE A 41 -0.42 -3.41 -1.81
C ILE A 41 0.57 -4.06 -2.78
N GLU A 42 0.85 -3.40 -3.89
CA GLU A 42 1.96 -3.73 -4.77
C GLU A 42 3.25 -3.11 -4.20
N MET A 43 4.26 -3.94 -3.95
CA MET A 43 5.60 -3.51 -3.54
C MET A 43 6.44 -3.11 -4.76
N ARG A 44 7.32 -2.13 -4.57
CA ARG A 44 8.10 -1.47 -5.63
C ARG A 44 9.61 -1.67 -5.44
N PRO A 45 10.14 -2.91 -5.66
CA PRO A 45 11.57 -3.18 -5.54
C PRO A 45 12.41 -2.40 -6.58
N ASP A 46 11.79 -1.89 -7.65
CA ASP A 46 12.41 -0.98 -8.62
C ASP A 46 12.68 0.43 -8.06
N LEU A 47 11.99 0.81 -6.97
CA LEU A 47 12.19 2.06 -6.25
C LEU A 47 13.05 1.87 -5.00
N ALA A 48 12.73 0.86 -4.18
CA ALA A 48 13.28 0.67 -2.85
C ALA A 48 13.55 -0.81 -2.52
N PRO A 49 14.53 -1.45 -3.19
CA PRO A 49 14.75 -2.89 -3.09
C PRO A 49 15.11 -3.34 -1.67
N ARG A 50 15.87 -2.55 -0.91
CA ARG A 50 16.25 -2.92 0.47
C ARG A 50 15.07 -2.77 1.43
N HIS A 51 14.24 -1.76 1.23
CA HIS A 51 13.01 -1.62 2.01
C HIS A 51 12.02 -2.73 1.71
N VAL A 52 11.79 -3.07 0.45
CA VAL A 52 10.92 -4.19 0.06
C VAL A 52 11.43 -5.50 0.68
N ALA A 53 12.74 -5.77 0.61
CA ALA A 53 13.32 -6.95 1.26
C ALA A 53 13.07 -6.98 2.77
N ARG A 54 13.25 -5.84 3.47
CA ARG A 54 13.00 -5.72 4.91
C ARG A 54 11.52 -5.89 5.26
N ILE A 55 10.61 -5.30 4.47
CA ILE A 55 9.17 -5.45 4.67
C ILE A 55 8.78 -6.93 4.53
N LYS A 56 9.23 -7.63 3.48
CA LYS A 56 8.97 -9.07 3.32
C LYS A 56 9.48 -9.88 4.51
N GLU A 57 10.69 -9.58 4.99
CA GLU A 57 11.26 -10.25 6.17
C GLU A 57 10.38 -10.08 7.40
N LEU A 58 9.97 -8.85 7.71
CA LEU A 58 9.12 -8.55 8.88
C LEU A 58 7.72 -9.15 8.75
N VAL A 59 7.14 -9.09 7.56
CA VAL A 59 5.84 -9.71 7.23
C VAL A 59 5.89 -11.22 7.44
N ARG A 60 6.91 -11.90 6.92
CA ARG A 60 7.09 -13.36 7.08
C ARG A 60 7.32 -13.77 8.52
N LYS A 61 7.89 -12.89 9.35
CA LYS A 61 8.01 -13.09 10.81
C LYS A 61 6.72 -12.80 11.59
N GLY A 62 5.64 -12.35 10.93
CA GLY A 62 4.40 -11.94 11.58
C GLY A 62 4.51 -10.66 12.40
N PHE A 63 5.55 -9.84 12.16
CA PHE A 63 5.87 -8.66 12.97
C PHE A 63 4.73 -7.63 13.03
N TYR A 64 3.97 -7.50 11.94
CA TYR A 64 2.91 -6.51 11.81
C TYR A 64 1.55 -6.99 12.33
N ASP A 65 1.41 -8.27 12.70
CA ASP A 65 0.13 -8.79 13.19
C ASP A 65 -0.24 -8.10 14.51
N LYS A 66 -1.46 -7.55 14.58
CA LYS A 66 -2.00 -6.72 15.67
C LYS A 66 -1.36 -5.34 15.86
N VAL A 67 -0.46 -4.92 14.97
CA VAL A 67 0.12 -3.57 15.04
C VAL A 67 -0.93 -2.53 14.68
N VAL A 68 -1.01 -1.47 15.49
CA VAL A 68 -2.03 -0.44 15.42
C VAL A 68 -1.67 0.70 14.46
N PHE A 69 -2.69 1.32 13.87
CA PHE A 69 -2.58 2.61 13.19
C PHE A 69 -2.60 3.73 14.24
N HIS A 70 -1.46 3.94 14.90
CA HIS A 70 -1.33 4.86 16.04
C HIS A 70 -1.46 6.34 15.67
N ARG A 71 -1.23 6.69 14.40
CA ARG A 71 -1.29 8.08 13.92
C ARG A 71 -1.97 8.17 12.56
N VAL A 72 -3.10 8.84 12.49
CA VAL A 72 -3.92 8.93 11.27
C VAL A 72 -4.45 10.35 11.13
N ILE A 73 -4.05 11.03 10.05
CA ILE A 73 -4.46 12.42 9.78
C ILE A 73 -5.33 12.43 8.52
N ALA A 74 -6.55 12.94 8.66
CA ALA A 74 -7.50 13.06 7.56
C ALA A 74 -6.91 13.86 6.40
N GLY A 75 -7.11 13.39 5.17
CA GLY A 75 -6.56 14.03 3.96
C GLY A 75 -5.03 13.91 3.82
N PHE A 76 -4.32 13.30 4.77
CA PHE A 76 -2.88 13.12 4.71
C PHE A 76 -2.49 11.64 4.64
N MET A 77 -2.45 10.92 5.77
CA MET A 77 -1.97 9.54 5.80
C MET A 77 -2.47 8.74 7.01
N ALA A 78 -2.36 7.42 6.90
CA ALA A 78 -2.49 6.46 8.01
C ALA A 78 -1.13 5.80 8.28
N GLN A 79 -0.56 6.03 9.47
CA GLN A 79 0.75 5.51 9.88
C GLN A 79 0.59 4.35 10.87
N THR A 80 1.41 3.32 10.67
CA THR A 80 1.43 2.05 11.42
C THR A 80 2.87 1.51 11.51
N GLY A 81 3.04 0.26 11.96
CA GLY A 81 4.31 -0.46 11.95
C GLY A 81 5.17 -0.26 13.21
N ASP A 82 4.62 0.34 14.26
CA ASP A 82 5.23 0.40 15.60
C ASP A 82 4.63 -0.71 16.49
N PRO A 83 5.41 -1.74 16.88
CA PRO A 83 4.90 -2.84 17.71
C PRO A 83 4.45 -2.40 19.11
N THR A 84 4.88 -1.23 19.59
CA THR A 84 4.44 -0.66 20.86
C THR A 84 3.16 0.16 20.72
N GLY A 85 2.81 0.58 19.50
CA GLY A 85 1.69 1.48 19.23
C GLY A 85 1.88 2.92 19.70
N THR A 86 3.08 3.31 20.16
CA THR A 86 3.34 4.65 20.73
C THR A 86 3.77 5.69 19.69
N GLY A 87 4.16 5.24 18.50
CA GLY A 87 4.84 6.01 17.46
C GLY A 87 6.36 6.10 17.64
N MET A 88 6.91 5.56 18.72
CA MET A 88 8.34 5.68 19.08
C MET A 88 9.11 4.36 18.98
N GLY A 89 8.43 3.23 18.80
CA GLY A 89 9.06 1.92 18.66
C GLY A 89 9.39 1.54 17.23
N GLY A 90 9.91 0.32 17.06
CA GLY A 90 10.25 -0.24 15.77
C GLY A 90 10.83 -1.66 15.88
N SER A 91 11.38 -2.18 14.80
CA SER A 91 11.99 -3.51 14.74
C SER A 91 13.44 -3.54 15.25
N GLY A 92 14.05 -2.38 15.49
CA GLY A 92 15.41 -2.24 16.00
C GLY A 92 16.50 -2.25 14.92
N GLN A 93 16.12 -2.12 13.64
CA GLN A 93 17.07 -2.11 12.52
C GLN A 93 16.75 -0.99 11.54
N ASN A 94 17.58 0.06 11.57
CA ASN A 94 17.44 1.16 10.64
C ASN A 94 17.87 0.79 9.21
N LEU A 95 17.23 1.43 8.25
CA LEU A 95 17.45 1.32 6.81
C LEU A 95 18.02 2.63 6.27
N LYS A 96 18.98 2.52 5.35
CA LYS A 96 19.44 3.67 4.57
C LYS A 96 18.36 4.08 3.58
N ALA A 97 18.13 5.38 3.45
CA ALA A 97 17.16 5.95 2.51
C ALA A 97 17.34 5.42 1.08
N GLU A 98 16.20 5.20 0.42
CA GLU A 98 16.09 4.91 -1.02
C GLU A 98 15.09 5.92 -1.61
N PHE A 99 15.48 7.20 -1.66
CA PHE A 99 14.62 8.26 -2.17
C PHE A 99 14.58 8.23 -3.70
N SER A 100 13.41 8.49 -4.27
CA SER A 100 13.22 8.65 -5.71
C SER A 100 12.97 10.12 -6.03
N PRO A 101 13.52 10.66 -7.13
CA PRO A 101 13.17 11.99 -7.59
C PRO A 101 11.69 12.04 -8.01
N PRO A 102 11.01 13.20 -7.93
CA PRO A 102 9.62 13.33 -8.32
C PRO A 102 9.32 12.92 -9.76
N SER A 103 10.32 12.98 -10.66
CA SER A 103 10.21 12.51 -12.05
C SER A 103 10.11 10.99 -12.17
N LYS A 104 10.49 10.23 -11.14
CA LYS A 104 10.42 8.77 -11.10
C LYS A 104 9.25 8.25 -10.27
N ALA A 105 8.98 8.88 -9.11
CA ALA A 105 7.89 8.49 -8.23
C ALA A 105 7.44 9.67 -7.35
N ARG A 106 6.14 9.71 -7.06
CA ARG A 106 5.49 10.75 -6.23
C ARG A 106 4.59 10.09 -5.20
N HIS A 107 4.40 10.74 -4.06
CA HIS A 107 3.44 10.31 -3.05
C HIS A 107 2.03 10.69 -3.48
N GLU A 108 1.47 9.91 -4.40
CA GLU A 108 0.06 9.99 -4.79
C GLU A 108 -0.82 9.25 -3.77
N ARG A 109 -2.14 9.33 -3.95
CA ARG A 109 -3.08 8.54 -3.15
C ARG A 109 -2.76 7.04 -3.23
N GLY A 110 -2.75 6.40 -2.07
CA GLY A 110 -2.39 4.99 -1.92
C GLY A 110 -0.89 4.70 -1.92
N ALA A 111 -0.02 5.70 -2.14
CA ALA A 111 1.42 5.49 -2.00
C ALA A 111 1.75 5.03 -0.57
N VAL A 112 2.56 3.98 -0.47
CA VAL A 112 3.02 3.40 0.78
C VAL A 112 4.51 3.73 0.95
N SER A 113 4.82 4.41 2.04
CA SER A 113 6.14 5.03 2.25
C SER A 113 6.60 4.86 3.69
N MET A 114 7.91 4.82 3.91
CA MET A 114 8.48 4.60 5.24
C MET A 114 8.36 5.85 6.10
N ALA A 115 7.90 5.69 7.35
CA ALA A 115 8.12 6.70 8.37
C ALA A 115 9.60 6.67 8.83
N ARG A 116 10.08 7.82 9.33
CA ARG A 116 11.44 7.97 9.85
C ARG A 116 11.51 9.10 10.87
N ALA A 117 12.52 9.07 11.71
CA ALA A 117 12.91 10.21 12.52
C ALA A 117 13.62 11.28 11.66
N GLN A 118 14.29 12.25 12.31
CA GLN A 118 14.96 13.36 11.62
C GLN A 118 16.03 12.88 10.62
N SER A 119 16.79 11.83 10.98
CA SER A 119 17.81 11.28 10.10
C SER A 119 17.18 10.61 8.86
N PRO A 120 17.65 10.90 7.64
CA PRO A 120 17.20 10.20 6.43
C PRO A 120 17.34 8.67 6.52
N ASN A 121 18.33 8.18 7.26
CA ASN A 121 18.63 6.75 7.42
C ASN A 121 18.09 6.17 8.73
N SER A 122 16.93 6.64 9.19
CA SER A 122 16.28 6.19 10.44
C SER A 122 14.93 5.52 10.23
N ALA A 123 14.57 5.21 8.98
CA ALA A 123 13.44 4.34 8.72
C ALA A 123 13.73 2.95 9.30
N ASP A 124 12.75 2.33 9.95
CA ASP A 124 12.90 1.02 10.61
C ASP A 124 11.76 0.08 10.17
N SER A 125 10.66 0.02 10.92
CA SER A 125 9.48 -0.79 10.58
C SER A 125 8.20 0.03 10.36
N GLN A 126 8.19 1.30 10.77
CA GLN A 126 7.01 2.13 10.62
C GLN A 126 6.83 2.58 9.17
N PHE A 127 5.60 2.54 8.69
CA PHE A 127 5.21 3.02 7.36
C PHE A 127 3.87 3.73 7.40
N PHE A 128 3.54 4.45 6.34
CA PHE A 128 2.26 5.12 6.19
C PHE A 128 1.70 4.95 4.78
N ILE A 129 0.36 5.02 4.69
CA ILE A 129 -0.39 4.99 3.43
C ILE A 129 -1.01 6.37 3.22
N CYS A 130 -0.78 6.98 2.06
CA CYS A 130 -1.27 8.32 1.75
C CYS A 130 -2.75 8.32 1.37
N PHE A 131 -3.56 9.20 1.99
CA PHE A 131 -4.97 9.40 1.63
C PHE A 131 -5.14 10.30 0.40
N ALA A 132 -4.18 11.18 0.13
CA ALA A 132 -4.22 12.13 -0.98
C ALA A 132 -2.79 12.35 -1.50
N PRO A 133 -2.61 13.11 -2.60
CA PRO A 133 -1.28 13.53 -3.03
C PRO A 133 -0.56 14.37 -1.96
N THR A 134 0.68 14.00 -1.61
CA THR A 134 1.48 14.65 -0.56
C THR A 134 2.86 15.05 -1.11
N SER A 135 2.85 15.97 -2.08
CA SER A 135 4.07 16.36 -2.82
C SER A 135 5.19 16.92 -1.96
N PHE A 136 4.89 17.42 -0.76
CA PHE A 136 5.88 17.89 0.21
C PHE A 136 6.80 16.77 0.74
N LEU A 137 6.41 15.50 0.59
CA LEU A 137 7.21 14.31 0.92
C LEU A 137 8.09 13.82 -0.23
N ASP A 138 7.84 14.25 -1.47
CA ASP A 138 8.54 13.76 -2.65
C ASP A 138 10.05 14.02 -2.55
N GLY A 139 10.85 13.01 -2.89
CA GLY A 139 12.31 13.05 -2.76
C GLY A 139 12.86 13.05 -1.33
N LYS A 140 12.00 12.93 -0.29
CA LYS A 140 12.40 13.03 1.14
C LYS A 140 12.04 11.81 1.98
N TYR A 141 11.21 10.93 1.44
CA TYR A 141 10.72 9.70 2.05
C TYR A 141 10.76 8.56 1.02
N THR A 142 10.95 7.34 1.50
CA THR A 142 11.10 6.16 0.66
C THR A 142 9.76 5.51 0.40
N ILE A 143 9.24 5.72 -0.81
CA ILE A 143 8.11 4.97 -1.36
C ILE A 143 8.58 3.54 -1.64
N TRP A 144 7.92 2.57 -1.05
CA TRP A 144 8.22 1.14 -1.23
C TRP A 144 7.03 0.35 -1.76
N GLY A 145 5.83 0.94 -1.82
CA GLY A 145 4.66 0.29 -2.38
C GLY A 145 3.53 1.24 -2.77
N GLN A 146 2.46 0.67 -3.29
CA GLN A 146 1.24 1.34 -3.73
C GLN A 146 0.03 0.46 -3.43
N VAL A 147 -1.00 1.02 -2.81
CA VAL A 147 -2.31 0.36 -2.73
C VAL A 147 -2.90 0.28 -4.13
N ILE A 148 -3.21 -0.93 -4.58
CA ILE A 148 -3.82 -1.22 -5.89
C ILE A 148 -5.28 -1.65 -5.78
N GLU A 149 -5.71 -2.19 -4.63
CA GLU A 149 -7.10 -2.55 -4.34
C GLU A 149 -7.43 -2.34 -2.86
N GLY A 150 -8.71 -2.08 -2.53
CA GLY A 150 -9.19 -1.96 -1.15
C GLY A 150 -8.86 -0.63 -0.47
N MET A 151 -8.66 0.45 -1.23
CA MET A 151 -8.34 1.76 -0.65
C MET A 151 -9.46 2.30 0.25
N GLU A 152 -10.71 1.93 -0.01
CA GLU A 152 -11.88 2.22 0.85
C GLU A 152 -11.74 1.68 2.28
N HIS A 153 -11.01 0.57 2.46
CA HIS A 153 -10.73 0.02 3.78
C HIS A 153 -9.64 0.83 4.50
N VAL A 154 -8.68 1.39 3.76
CA VAL A 154 -7.71 2.35 4.32
C VAL A 154 -8.43 3.64 4.72
N ASP A 155 -9.35 4.14 3.88
CA ASP A 155 -10.14 5.34 4.18
C ASP A 155 -10.99 5.16 5.45
N ALA A 156 -11.51 3.96 5.68
CA ALA A 156 -12.31 3.62 6.85
C ALA A 156 -11.52 3.59 8.17
N ILE A 157 -10.18 3.57 8.14
CA ILE A 157 -9.34 3.59 9.35
C ILE A 157 -9.66 4.84 10.16
N LYS A 158 -9.93 4.66 11.46
CA LYS A 158 -10.24 5.73 12.40
C LYS A 158 -9.20 6.86 12.36
N LYS A 159 -9.68 8.10 12.22
CA LYS A 159 -8.82 9.29 12.23
C LYS A 159 -8.50 9.69 13.66
N GLY A 160 -7.30 10.21 13.86
CA GLY A 160 -6.88 10.73 15.16
C GLY A 160 -7.26 12.18 15.35
N ASP A 161 -7.00 12.68 16.56
CA ASP A 161 -7.25 14.07 16.92
C ASP A 161 -6.25 15.00 16.22
N GLU A 162 -6.75 15.93 15.41
CA GLU A 162 -5.94 16.92 14.70
C GLU A 162 -5.15 17.83 15.65
N HIS A 163 -5.69 18.11 16.85
CA HIS A 163 -5.01 18.88 17.90
C HIS A 163 -3.87 18.10 18.57
N GLN A 164 -3.85 16.78 18.40
CA GLN A 164 -2.80 15.89 18.90
C GLN A 164 -2.00 15.28 17.75
N ASN A 165 -1.86 16.00 16.63
CA ASN A 165 -1.07 15.57 15.48
C ASN A 165 -1.50 14.19 14.94
N GLY A 166 -2.80 13.90 14.99
CA GLY A 166 -3.42 12.68 14.48
C GLY A 166 -3.25 11.46 15.38
N THR A 167 -2.91 11.60 16.66
CA THR A 167 -2.91 10.48 17.61
C THR A 167 -4.31 9.87 17.71
N VAL A 168 -4.38 8.53 17.72
CA VAL A 168 -5.65 7.79 17.76
C VAL A 168 -5.81 7.09 19.12
N ASP A 169 -6.84 7.45 19.90
CA ASP A 169 -7.07 6.87 21.23
C ASP A 169 -7.43 5.37 21.20
N THR A 170 -8.28 4.97 20.24
CA THR A 170 -8.71 3.57 20.05
C THR A 170 -8.40 3.14 18.62
N PRO A 171 -7.13 2.89 18.29
CA PRO A 171 -6.71 2.70 16.91
C PRO A 171 -7.21 1.36 16.36
N ASP A 172 -7.54 1.35 15.08
CA ASP A 172 -7.65 0.11 14.31
C ASP A 172 -6.28 -0.56 14.22
N HIS A 173 -6.26 -1.86 13.94
CA HIS A 173 -5.05 -2.64 13.85
C HIS A 173 -5.05 -3.57 12.64
N ILE A 174 -3.85 -3.97 12.25
CA ILE A 174 -3.60 -4.98 11.23
C ILE A 174 -4.03 -6.33 11.81
N LEU A 175 -5.03 -6.98 11.22
CA LEU A 175 -5.40 -8.35 11.60
C LEU A 175 -4.31 -9.34 11.16
N SER A 176 -3.86 -9.17 9.91
CA SER A 176 -2.68 -9.85 9.39
C SER A 176 -2.10 -9.08 8.22
N LEU A 177 -0.78 -9.14 8.05
CA LEU A 177 -0.11 -8.74 6.80
C LEU A 177 0.63 -9.96 6.25
N LYS A 178 0.41 -10.31 4.99
CA LYS A 178 1.02 -11.51 4.35
C LYS A 178 1.55 -11.17 2.96
N VAL A 179 2.66 -11.79 2.56
CA VAL A 179 3.10 -11.82 1.15
C VAL A 179 2.17 -12.76 0.39
N ALA A 180 1.62 -12.32 -0.73
CA ALA A 180 0.60 -13.07 -1.45
C ALA A 180 1.09 -14.47 -1.88
N ALA A 181 2.35 -14.58 -2.30
CA ALA A 181 2.99 -15.86 -2.64
C ALA A 181 3.01 -16.89 -1.49
N ASP A 182 2.95 -16.44 -0.24
CA ASP A 182 2.97 -17.33 0.94
C ASP A 182 1.56 -17.73 1.40
N VAL A 183 0.51 -17.15 0.81
CA VAL A 183 -0.88 -17.47 1.14
C VAL A 183 -1.31 -18.67 0.31
N LYS A 184 -1.57 -19.80 0.97
CA LYS A 184 -2.21 -20.93 0.32
C LYS A 184 -3.60 -20.49 -0.13
N GLU A 185 -3.90 -20.64 -1.42
CA GLU A 185 -5.28 -20.54 -1.90
C GLU A 185 -6.13 -21.49 -1.04
N GLN A 186 -7.01 -20.93 -0.22
CA GLN A 186 -8.04 -21.75 0.40
C GLN A 186 -8.97 -22.12 -0.74
N GLY A 187 -8.84 -23.36 -1.22
CA GLY A 187 -9.75 -23.91 -2.20
C GLY A 187 -11.18 -23.66 -1.74
N GLU A 188 -11.96 -23.03 -2.62
CA GLU A 188 -13.40 -22.91 -2.48
C GLU A 188 -13.96 -24.29 -2.10
N LYS A 189 -14.57 -24.37 -0.91
CA LYS A 189 -15.49 -25.45 -0.57
C LYS A 189 -16.90 -25.00 -0.88
#